data_AF-A0A316NV23-F1
#
_entry.id   AF-A0A316NV23-F1
#
_cell.length_a   1.000
_cell.length_b   1.000
_cell.length_c   1.000
_cell.angle_alpha   90.00
_cell.angle_beta   90.00
_cell.angle_gamma   90.00
#
_symmetry.space_group_name_H-M   'P 1'
#
loop_
_entity.id
_entity.type
_entity.pdbx_description
1 polymer ?
#
loop_
_entity_poly.entity_id
_entity_poly.type
_entity_poly.pdbx_seq_one_letter_code
_entity_poly.pdbx_strand_id
1 'polypeptide(L)'
;MEKDCGMWIHVLSHKLKKRMNANVQSLGITGVQSRIMHYILVKCPDGPVFQRDVERIFDMSRSTATGILQLMEKNGLILRESMASDARLKSLIPTEKAAQLDAQIGESLRQTERLLTQGLTNEQLALFREIAARMSANLDE
;
A
#
# COMPACT_ATOMS: atom_id res chain seq x y z
N MET A 1 15.03 -3.63 -29.56
CA MET A 1 13.58 -3.70 -29.33
C MET A 1 13.18 -2.53 -28.46
N GLU A 2 12.24 -1.72 -28.94
CA GLU A 2 11.55 -0.73 -28.11
C GLU A 2 10.71 -1.46 -27.05
N LYS A 3 10.67 -0.93 -25.82
CA LYS A 3 9.87 -1.54 -24.75
C LYS A 3 8.42 -1.12 -24.94
N ASP A 4 7.52 -2.09 -24.97
CA ASP A 4 6.08 -1.81 -24.89
C ASP A 4 5.68 -1.28 -23.50
N CYS A 5 4.41 -0.89 -23.39
CA CYS A 5 3.85 -0.34 -22.14
C CYS A 5 3.91 -1.35 -20.98
N GLY A 6 3.63 -2.63 -21.24
CA GLY A 6 3.66 -3.67 -20.21
C GLY A 6 5.06 -3.86 -19.61
N MET A 7 6.09 -3.83 -20.45
CA MET A 7 7.47 -3.89 -20.02
C MET A 7 7.89 -2.66 -19.20
N TRP A 8 7.44 -1.46 -19.59
CA TRP A 8 7.67 -0.25 -18.79
C TRP A 8 6.99 -0.30 -17.42
N ILE A 9 5.73 -0.76 -17.35
CA ILE A 9 4.99 -0.96 -16.10
C ILE A 9 5.73 -1.96 -15.21
N HIS A 10 6.19 -3.08 -15.76
CA HIS A 10 6.96 -4.08 -15.02
C HIS A 10 8.25 -3.50 -14.44
N VAL A 11 9.06 -2.83 -15.27
CA VAL A 11 10.33 -2.23 -14.84
C VAL A 11 10.11 -1.17 -13.74
N LEU A 12 9.09 -0.32 -13.90
CA LEU A 12 8.79 0.72 -12.93
C LEU A 12 8.31 0.14 -11.59
N SER A 13 7.37 -0.83 -11.65
CA SER A 13 6.87 -1.55 -10.47
C SER A 13 8.00 -2.27 -9.74
N HIS A 14 8.90 -2.93 -10.46
CA HIS A 14 10.05 -3.60 -9.87
C HIS A 14 11.01 -2.62 -9.17
N LYS A 15 11.36 -1.49 -9.82
CA LYS A 15 12.20 -0.45 -9.22
C LYS A 15 11.56 0.13 -7.95
N LEU A 16 10.26 0.39 -7.99
CA LEU A 16 9.51 0.91 -6.84
C LEU A 16 9.51 -0.09 -5.68
N LYS A 17 9.17 -1.36 -5.93
CA LYS A 17 9.20 -2.43 -4.93
C LYS A 17 10.58 -2.61 -4.32
N LYS A 18 11.64 -2.63 -5.14
CA LYS A 18 13.02 -2.76 -4.68
C LYS A 18 13.41 -1.61 -3.73
N ARG A 19 13.10 -0.37 -4.12
CA ARG A 19 13.39 0.80 -3.30
C ARG A 19 12.61 0.77 -1.98
N MET A 20 11.31 0.49 -2.05
CA MET A 20 10.48 0.42 -0.84
C MET A 20 10.96 -0.65 0.13
N ASN A 21 11.33 -1.84 -0.36
CA ASN A 21 11.85 -2.91 0.49
C ASN A 21 13.19 -2.51 1.14
N ALA A 22 14.07 -1.82 0.42
CA ALA A 22 15.34 -1.33 0.97
C ALA A 22 15.12 -0.34 2.12
N ASN A 23 14.11 0.53 2.01
CA ASN A 23 13.79 1.54 3.03
C ASN A 23 13.33 0.95 4.37
N VAL A 24 12.79 -0.27 4.35
CA VAL A 24 12.20 -0.90 5.54
C VAL A 24 12.89 -2.20 5.95
N GLN A 25 13.98 -2.56 5.27
CA GLN A 25 14.69 -3.82 5.48
C GLN A 25 15.17 -3.99 6.92
N SER A 26 15.71 -2.93 7.53
CA SER A 26 16.17 -2.94 8.93
C SER A 26 15.05 -3.00 9.96
N LEU A 27 13.79 -2.80 9.54
CA LEU A 27 12.62 -2.73 10.43
C LEU A 27 11.84 -4.04 10.49
N GLY A 28 12.30 -5.08 9.78
CA GLY A 28 11.68 -6.41 9.80
C GLY A 28 10.30 -6.48 9.14
N ILE A 29 9.98 -5.50 8.28
CA ILE A 29 8.73 -5.47 7.50
C ILE A 29 9.05 -5.40 6.00
N THR A 30 8.06 -5.72 5.17
CA THR A 30 8.15 -5.54 3.71
C THR A 30 7.59 -4.18 3.29
N GLY A 31 7.97 -3.71 2.09
CA GLY A 31 7.46 -2.44 1.55
C GLY A 31 5.93 -2.43 1.39
N VAL A 32 5.32 -3.58 1.05
CA VAL A 32 3.86 -3.70 0.97
C VAL A 32 3.22 -3.59 2.34
N GLN A 33 3.78 -4.25 3.37
CA GLN A 33 3.31 -4.11 4.75
C GLN A 33 3.40 -2.67 5.25
N SER A 34 4.49 -1.96 4.91
CA SER A 34 4.65 -0.53 5.21
C SER A 34 3.53 0.30 4.59
N ARG A 35 3.18 0.09 3.32
CA ARG A 35 2.08 0.85 2.68
C ARG A 35 0.71 0.53 3.25
N ILE A 36 0.42 -0.75 3.52
CA ILE A 36 -0.85 -1.16 4.13
C ILE A 36 -0.97 -0.57 5.54
N MET A 37 0.12 -0.61 6.33
CA MET A 37 0.18 -0.01 7.66
C MET A 37 -0.09 1.49 7.61
N HIS A 38 0.60 2.22 6.73
CA HIS A 38 0.39 3.65 6.53
C HIS A 38 -1.05 3.97 6.14
N TYR A 39 -1.62 3.19 5.21
CA TYR A 39 -3.02 3.33 4.79
C TYR A 39 -3.99 3.16 5.96
N ILE A 40 -3.82 2.11 6.77
CA ILE A 40 -4.67 1.85 7.95
C ILE A 40 -4.56 3.01 8.95
N LEU A 41 -3.34 3.46 9.27
CA LEU A 41 -3.10 4.57 10.20
C LEU A 41 -3.78 5.87 9.74
N VAL A 42 -3.69 6.20 8.45
CA VAL A 42 -4.31 7.42 7.90
C VAL A 42 -5.83 7.30 7.81
N LYS A 43 -6.39 6.10 7.61
CA LYS A 43 -7.82 5.90 7.40
C LYS A 43 -8.63 5.58 8.65
N CYS A 44 -8.05 4.97 9.67
CA CYS A 44 -8.75 4.69 10.91
C CYS A 44 -9.40 5.93 11.57
N PRO A 45 -8.83 7.15 11.51
CA PRO A 45 -9.49 8.36 12.01
C PRO A 45 -10.78 8.72 11.26
N ASP A 46 -10.89 8.38 9.98
CA ASP A 46 -12.07 8.64 9.14
C ASP A 46 -13.18 7.58 9.37
N GLY A 47 -12.84 6.44 9.96
CA GLY A 47 -13.77 5.34 10.24
C GLY A 47 -13.10 3.95 10.23
N PRO A 48 -13.87 2.88 10.50
CA PRO A 48 -13.36 1.52 10.53
C PRO A 48 -12.80 1.08 9.17
N VAL A 49 -11.58 0.52 9.19
CA VAL A 49 -10.94 -0.04 8.00
C VAL A 49 -11.09 -1.55 8.01
N PHE A 50 -11.52 -2.15 6.90
CA PHE A 50 -11.70 -3.59 6.77
C PHE A 50 -10.71 -4.21 5.79
N GLN A 51 -10.57 -5.54 5.84
CA GLN A 51 -9.74 -6.27 4.87
C GLN A 51 -10.16 -5.99 3.41
N ARG A 52 -11.47 -5.89 3.12
CA ARG A 52 -11.97 -5.55 1.77
C ARG A 52 -11.47 -4.19 1.26
N ASP A 53 -11.17 -3.26 2.17
CA ASP A 53 -10.63 -1.96 1.78
C ASP A 53 -9.17 -2.09 1.38
N VAL A 54 -8.40 -2.90 2.10
CA VAL A 54 -7.03 -3.24 1.71
C VAL A 54 -7.01 -4.00 0.38
N GLU A 55 -7.90 -4.98 0.20
CA GLU A 55 -8.04 -5.73 -1.07
C GLU A 55 -8.28 -4.78 -2.24
N ARG A 56 -9.24 -3.86 -2.12
CA ARG A 56 -9.59 -2.89 -3.16
C ARG A 56 -8.49 -1.86 -3.42
N ILE A 57 -7.90 -1.27 -2.39
CA ILE A 57 -6.93 -0.17 -2.54
C ILE A 57 -5.59 -0.67 -3.09
N PHE A 58 -5.20 -1.89 -2.76
CA PHE A 58 -3.92 -2.46 -3.18
C PHE A 58 -4.03 -3.46 -4.33
N ASP A 59 -5.24 -3.62 -4.90
CA ASP A 59 -5.56 -4.61 -5.93
C ASP A 59 -5.03 -6.00 -5.58
N MET A 60 -5.45 -6.48 -4.41
CA MET A 60 -4.98 -7.74 -3.84
C MET A 60 -6.10 -8.76 -3.79
N SER A 61 -5.77 -9.98 -4.20
CA SER A 61 -6.66 -11.12 -3.96
C SER A 61 -6.90 -11.30 -2.45
N ARG A 62 -8.07 -11.83 -2.10
CA ARG A 62 -8.44 -12.14 -0.71
C ARG A 62 -7.40 -13.00 0.01
N SER A 63 -6.86 -14.02 -0.65
CA SER A 63 -5.85 -14.91 -0.05
C SER A 63 -4.55 -14.17 0.23
N THR A 64 -4.09 -13.31 -0.68
CA THR A 64 -2.88 -12.51 -0.48
C THR A 64 -3.08 -11.49 0.64
N ALA A 65 -4.20 -10.75 0.64
CA ALA A 65 -4.52 -9.80 1.71
C ALA A 65 -4.58 -10.51 3.08
N THR A 66 -5.22 -11.67 3.14
CA THR A 66 -5.31 -12.49 4.36
C THR A 66 -3.92 -12.84 4.90
N GLY A 67 -3.04 -13.37 4.07
CA GLY A 67 -1.68 -13.75 4.48
C GLY A 67 -0.84 -12.57 4.97
N ILE A 68 -0.89 -11.43 4.26
CA ILE A 68 -0.15 -10.23 4.67
C ILE A 68 -0.67 -9.70 6.01
N LEU A 69 -2.00 -9.55 6.15
CA LEU A 69 -2.61 -9.02 7.36
C LEU A 69 -2.41 -9.96 8.56
N GLN A 70 -2.42 -11.28 8.36
CA GLN A 70 -2.07 -12.24 9.42
C GLN A 70 -0.62 -12.07 9.90
N LEU A 71 0.32 -11.86 8.97
CA LEU A 71 1.71 -11.60 9.33
C LEU A 71 1.87 -10.25 10.04
N MET A 72 1.14 -9.22 9.61
CA MET A 72 1.12 -7.92 10.29
C MET A 72 0.57 -8.03 11.71
N GLU A 73 -0.52 -8.79 11.91
CA GLU A 73 -1.10 -9.07 13.22
C GLU A 73 -0.13 -9.86 14.11
N LYS A 74 0.47 -10.94 13.59
CA LYS A 74 1.50 -11.72 14.29
C LYS A 74 2.70 -10.86 14.72
N ASN A 75 3.09 -9.89 13.89
CA ASN A 75 4.19 -8.99 14.17
C ASN A 75 3.79 -7.79 15.06
N GLY A 76 2.54 -7.76 15.53
CA GLY A 76 2.03 -6.72 16.44
C GLY A 76 1.86 -5.35 15.78
N LEU A 77 1.67 -5.29 14.45
CA LEU A 77 1.44 -4.04 13.72
C LEU A 77 -0.04 -3.66 13.69
N ILE A 78 -0.93 -4.65 13.72
CA ILE A 78 -2.36 -4.44 13.71
C ILE A 78 -3.04 -5.41 14.67
N LEU A 79 -4.25 -5.07 15.08
CA LEU A 79 -5.22 -5.94 15.74
C LEU A 79 -6.44 -6.11 14.83
N ARG A 80 -7.12 -7.25 14.94
CA ARG A 80 -8.41 -7.48 14.29
C ARG A 80 -9.52 -7.55 15.31
N GLU A 81 -10.31 -6.49 15.39
CA GLU A 81 -11.39 -6.37 16.37
C GLU A 81 -12.76 -6.53 15.72
N SER A 82 -13.61 -7.34 16.35
CA SER A 82 -14.98 -7.56 15.87
C SER A 82 -15.81 -6.32 16.13
N MET A 83 -16.57 -5.87 15.13
CA MET A 83 -17.44 -4.70 15.29
C MET A 83 -18.60 -5.04 16.23
N ALA A 84 -18.92 -4.12 17.15
CA ALA A 84 -20.09 -4.27 18.03
C ALA A 84 -21.41 -4.43 17.26
N SER A 85 -21.50 -3.83 16.06
CA SER A 85 -22.68 -3.90 15.19
C SER A 85 -22.82 -5.24 14.44
N ASP A 86 -21.72 -5.93 14.15
CA ASP A 86 -21.72 -7.25 13.50
C ASP A 86 -20.38 -7.95 13.78
N ALA A 87 -20.42 -8.98 14.64
CA ALA A 87 -19.24 -9.73 15.07
C ALA A 87 -18.51 -10.46 13.93
N ARG A 88 -19.15 -10.63 12.76
CA ARG A 88 -18.50 -11.20 11.56
C ARG A 88 -17.58 -10.19 10.87
N LEU A 89 -17.79 -8.90 11.10
CA LEU A 89 -16.94 -7.84 10.56
C LEU A 89 -15.78 -7.57 11.50
N LYS A 90 -14.55 -7.76 11.00
CA LYS A 90 -13.33 -7.44 11.73
C LYS A 90 -12.69 -6.17 11.18
N SER A 91 -12.64 -5.14 12.01
CA SER A 91 -11.90 -3.92 11.73
C SER A 91 -10.40 -4.13 11.98
N LEU A 92 -9.58 -3.43 11.20
CA LEU A 92 -8.13 -3.41 11.33
C LEU A 92 -7.75 -2.20 12.17
N ILE A 93 -7.20 -2.44 13.36
CA ILE A 93 -6.79 -1.39 14.28
C ILE A 93 -5.26 -1.32 14.29
N PRO A 94 -4.64 -0.18 13.96
CA PRO A 94 -3.19 -0.05 14.02
C PRO A 94 -2.74 0.01 15.48
N THR A 95 -1.62 -0.64 15.79
CA THR A 95 -1.03 -0.60 17.13
C THR A 95 -0.14 0.62 17.31
N GLU A 96 0.24 0.92 18.56
CA GLU A 96 1.26 1.93 18.85
C GLU A 96 2.60 1.62 18.16
N LYS A 97 2.98 0.33 18.10
CA LYS A 97 4.15 -0.13 17.36
C LYS A 97 4.08 0.25 15.87
N ALA A 98 2.90 0.09 15.25
CA ALA A 98 2.71 0.53 13.87
C ALA A 98 2.86 2.04 13.71
N ALA A 99 2.30 2.85 14.62
CA ALA A 99 2.44 4.30 14.58
C ALA A 99 3.92 4.74 14.70
N GLN A 100 4.69 4.12 15.61
CA GLN A 100 6.12 4.39 15.78
C GLN A 100 6.94 4.00 14.55
N LEU A 101 6.62 2.87 13.91
CA LEU A 101 7.27 2.45 12.67
C LEU A 101 6.90 3.35 11.50
N ASP A 102 5.63 3.77 11.39
CA ASP A 102 5.18 4.69 10.35
C ASP A 102 5.88 6.05 10.45
N ALA A 103 6.06 6.58 11.67
CA ALA A 103 6.81 7.81 11.89
C ALA A 103 8.27 7.70 11.42
N GLN A 104 8.91 6.54 11.60
CA GLN A 104 10.28 6.30 11.15
C GLN A 104 10.40 6.20 9.63
N ILE A 105 9.40 5.66 8.94
CA ILE A 105 9.44 5.40 7.50
C ILE A 105 8.71 6.46 6.66
N GLY A 106 7.88 7.30 7.28
CA GLY A 106 7.02 8.25 6.59
C GLY A 106 7.80 9.20 5.69
N GLU A 107 8.98 9.65 6.15
CA GLU A 107 9.86 10.49 5.32
C GLU A 107 10.42 9.73 4.13
N SER A 108 10.77 8.46 4.31
CA SER A 108 11.27 7.59 3.25
C SER A 108 10.21 7.27 2.18
N LEU A 109 8.94 7.11 2.60
CA LEU A 109 7.79 6.99 1.70
C LEU A 109 7.61 8.27 0.88
N ARG A 110 7.57 9.44 1.53
CA ARG A 110 7.48 10.73 0.85
C ARG A 110 8.66 11.00 -0.08
N GLN A 111 9.86 10.59 0.30
CA GLN A 111 11.06 10.76 -0.52
C GLN A 111 10.99 9.86 -1.76
N THR A 112 10.49 8.64 -1.62
CA THR A 112 10.31 7.71 -2.74
C THR A 112 9.32 8.27 -3.75
N GLU A 113 8.20 8.84 -3.30
CA GLU A 113 7.23 9.50 -4.18
C GLU A 113 7.83 10.73 -4.87
N ARG A 114 8.57 11.57 -4.12
CA ARG A 114 9.26 12.74 -4.68
C ARG A 114 10.26 12.37 -5.78
N LEU A 115 11.01 11.27 -5.60
CA LEU A 115 11.97 10.80 -6.60
C LEU A 115 11.27 10.16 -7.81
N LEU A 116 10.17 9.44 -7.59
CA LEU A 116 9.36 8.86 -8.67
C LEU A 116 8.79 9.95 -9.59
N THR A 117 8.45 11.10 -9.01
CA THR A 117 7.79 12.22 -9.70
C THR A 117 8.74 13.36 -10.05
N GLN A 118 10.04 13.24 -9.73
CA GLN A 118 11.02 14.30 -9.94
C GLN A 118 11.13 14.69 -11.42
N GLY A 119 10.98 15.99 -11.71
CA GLY A 119 11.06 16.53 -13.07
C GLY A 119 9.77 16.41 -13.88
N LEU A 120 8.69 15.89 -13.30
CA LEU A 120 7.37 15.86 -13.93
C LEU A 120 6.52 17.05 -13.47
N THR A 121 5.79 17.64 -14.41
CA THR A 121 4.79 18.69 -14.14
C THR A 121 3.52 18.09 -13.55
N ASN A 122 2.68 18.93 -12.94
CA ASN A 122 1.39 18.50 -12.39
C ASN A 122 0.47 17.95 -13.48
N GLU A 123 0.53 18.52 -14.69
CA GLU A 123 -0.23 18.11 -15.87
C GLU A 123 0.21 16.72 -16.34
N GLN A 124 1.52 16.47 -16.42
CA GLN A 124 2.06 15.14 -16.76
C GLN A 124 1.68 14.08 -15.73
N LEU A 125 1.72 14.43 -14.43
CA LEU A 125 1.32 13.52 -13.36
C LEU A 125 -0.19 13.23 -13.40
N ALA A 126 -1.02 14.24 -13.70
CA ALA A 126 -2.45 14.05 -13.87
C ALA A 126 -2.76 13.15 -15.06
N LEU A 127 -2.11 13.40 -16.20
CA LEU A 127 -2.25 12.58 -17.40
C LEU A 127 -1.79 11.14 -17.16
N PHE A 128 -0.66 10.93 -16.47
CA PHE A 128 -0.19 9.59 -16.11
C PHE A 128 -1.24 8.83 -15.29
N ARG A 129 -1.84 9.47 -14.27
CA ARG A 129 -2.87 8.85 -13.45
C ARG A 129 -4.10 8.48 -14.28
N GLU A 130 -4.53 9.36 -15.18
CA GLU A 130 -5.66 9.10 -16.08
C GLU A 130 -5.38 7.91 -17.00
N ILE A 131 -4.22 7.88 -17.66
CA ILE A 131 -3.82 6.80 -18.56
C ILE A 131 -3.70 5.48 -17.80
N ALA A 132 -3.05 5.47 -16.63
CA ALA A 132 -2.91 4.27 -15.82
C ALA A 132 -4.27 3.72 -15.35
N ALA A 133 -5.19 4.61 -14.94
CA ALA A 133 -6.54 4.21 -14.58
C ALA A 133 -7.31 3.60 -15.76
N ARG A 134 -7.18 4.19 -16.96
CA ARG A 134 -7.77 3.63 -18.19
C ARG A 134 -7.18 2.25 -18.53
N MET A 135 -5.86 2.11 -18.48
CA MET A 135 -5.19 0.83 -18.72
C MET A 135 -5.62 -0.24 -17.73
N SER A 136 -5.80 0.11 -16.45
CA SER A 136 -6.31 -0.81 -15.42
C SER A 136 -7.72 -1.28 -15.77
N ALA A 137 -8.64 -0.36 -16.08
CA ALA A 137 -10.02 -0.71 -16.41
C ALA A 137 -10.12 -1.63 -17.64
N ASN A 138 -9.25 -1.45 -18.64
CA ASN A 138 -9.20 -2.32 -19.81
C ASN A 138 -8.79 -3.77 -19.49
N LEU A 139 -8.09 -4.01 -18.37
CA LEU A 139 -7.68 -5.35 -17.94
C LEU A 139 -8.73 -6.05 -17.05
N ASP A 140 -9.74 -5.30 -16.59
CA ASP A 140 -10.87 -5.81 -15.80
C ASP A 140 -12.06 -6.22 -16.69
N GLU A 141 -12.03 -5.91 -17.99
CA GLU A 141 -12.97 -6.41 -19.01
C GLU A 141 -12.77 -7.90 -19.31
#